data_AF-A0A8C3FKQ2-F1
#
_entry.id   AF-A0A8C3FKQ2-F1
#
_cell.length_a   1.000
_cell.length_b   1.000
_cell.length_c   1.000
_cell.angle_alpha   90.00
_cell.angle_beta   90.00
_cell.angle_gamma   90.00
#
_symmetry.space_group_name_H-M   'P 1'
#
loop_
_entity.id
_entity.type
_entity.pdbx_description
1 polymer ?
#
loop_
_entity_poly.entity_id
_entity_poly.type
_entity_poly.pdbx_seq_one_letter_code
_entity_poly.pdbx_strand_id
1 'polypeptide(L)'
;MSPDSAASSSSATRLSSSALKIHNVCRLLTRRSHGFYTKDAGVAHRKNMGILRKLVCQKSTKFKNVWTTHSTSPIAYERGRIYFDNYRCCVSSIAREPRILYQLPACSKSEKIEDALLLECPLGETLPSPPDYKSSLAVLTAHNWLLRLSANTGEILEKIYLPPYCKFRLCGGASG
;
A
#
# COMPACT_ATOMS: atom_id res chain seq x y z
N MET A 1 29.45 25.95 71.21
CA MET A 1 29.65 27.02 70.21
C MET A 1 29.82 26.36 68.86
N SER A 2 28.96 26.75 67.91
CA SER A 2 28.65 26.19 66.58
C SER A 2 29.86 26.08 65.62
N PRO A 3 29.73 25.60 64.36
CA PRO A 3 28.54 25.08 63.66
C PRO A 3 28.76 23.82 62.78
N ASP A 4 27.63 23.34 62.27
CA ASP A 4 27.42 22.48 61.09
C ASP A 4 28.21 22.89 59.84
N SER A 5 28.49 21.93 58.95
CA SER A 5 28.43 22.12 57.48
C SER A 5 28.47 20.82 56.67
N ALA A 6 27.27 20.42 56.22
CA ALA A 6 26.89 19.97 54.88
C ALA A 6 27.70 18.86 54.17
N ALA A 7 27.25 17.62 54.31
CA ALA A 7 27.35 16.62 53.26
C ALA A 7 26.17 16.81 52.28
N SER A 8 26.48 17.27 51.06
CA SER A 8 25.52 17.50 49.99
C SER A 8 24.99 16.18 49.42
N SER A 9 23.80 15.76 49.86
CA SER A 9 23.04 14.72 49.18
C SER A 9 22.49 15.29 47.87
N SER A 10 23.17 15.05 46.76
CA SER A 10 22.65 15.30 45.42
C SER A 10 21.55 14.28 45.11
N SER A 11 20.33 14.62 45.51
CA SER A 11 19.12 13.98 45.01
C SER A 11 19.02 14.26 43.52
N ALA A 12 19.62 13.38 42.72
CA ALA A 12 19.35 13.30 41.29
C ALA A 12 17.86 12.99 41.14
N THR A 13 17.07 14.04 40.96
CA THR A 13 15.68 13.97 40.56
C THR A 13 15.65 13.13 39.29
N ARG A 14 15.34 11.84 39.44
CA ARG A 14 15.03 10.98 38.29
C ARG A 14 13.82 11.63 37.65
N LEU A 15 14.08 12.37 36.58
CA LEU A 15 13.05 12.83 35.67
C LEU A 15 12.33 11.56 35.23
N SER A 16 11.15 11.35 35.83
CA SER A 16 10.19 10.34 35.43
C SER A 16 10.12 10.39 33.92
N SER A 17 10.51 9.30 33.28
CA SER A 17 10.43 9.10 31.83
C SER A 17 8.97 8.92 31.43
N SER A 18 8.08 9.81 31.86
CA SER A 18 6.81 10.04 31.21
C SER A 18 7.12 10.62 29.84
N ALA A 19 7.47 9.72 28.93
CA ALA A 19 7.63 9.98 27.52
C ALA A 19 6.44 10.85 27.10
N LEU A 20 6.75 12.12 26.79
CA LEU A 20 5.79 13.14 26.41
C LEU A 20 4.75 12.50 25.49
N LYS A 21 3.53 12.31 25.97
CA LYS A 21 2.43 11.79 25.15
C LYS A 21 2.17 12.85 24.08
N ILE A 22 2.78 12.69 22.91
CA ILE A 22 2.58 13.56 21.77
C ILE A 22 1.13 13.32 21.29
N HIS A 23 0.22 14.19 21.73
CA HIS A 23 -1.19 14.15 21.38
C HIS A 23 -1.48 14.81 20.02
N ASN A 24 -0.58 15.66 19.52
CA ASN A 24 -0.77 16.35 18.25
C ASN A 24 -0.47 15.42 17.06
N VAL A 25 -1.51 15.11 16.27
CA VAL A 25 -1.44 14.21 15.11
C VAL A 25 -0.55 14.77 14.00
N CYS A 26 -0.52 16.08 13.78
CA CYS A 26 0.36 16.72 12.80
C CYS A 26 1.83 16.46 13.14
N ARG A 27 2.21 16.57 14.42
CA ARG A 27 3.57 16.26 14.87
C ARG A 27 3.93 14.79 14.65
N LEU A 28 2.97 13.87 14.81
CA LEU A 28 3.18 12.45 14.52
C LEU A 28 3.37 12.20 13.02
N LEU A 29 2.62 12.89 12.16
CA LEU A 29 2.78 12.84 10.70
C LEU A 29 4.14 13.37 10.26
N THR A 30 4.59 14.50 10.81
CA THR A 30 5.92 15.06 10.53
C THR A 30 7.03 14.10 10.96
N ARG A 31 6.95 13.49 12.14
CA ARG A 31 7.96 12.48 12.55
C ARG A 31 7.93 11.26 11.64
N ARG A 32 6.76 10.84 11.17
CA ARG A 32 6.64 9.75 10.19
C ARG A 32 7.36 10.12 8.88
N SER A 33 7.14 11.32 8.34
CA SER A 33 7.74 11.73 7.07
C SER A 33 9.27 11.80 7.13
N HIS A 34 9.82 12.12 8.29
CA HIS A 34 11.27 12.13 8.54
C HIS A 34 11.86 10.73 8.86
N GLY A 35 11.09 9.66 8.71
CA GLY A 35 11.60 8.29 8.87
C GLY A 35 11.83 7.85 10.32
N PHE A 36 11.28 8.52 11.34
CA PHE A 36 11.54 8.17 12.75
C PHE A 36 11.09 6.75 13.15
N TYR A 37 10.26 6.09 12.34
CA TYR A 37 9.69 4.77 12.65
C TYR A 37 10.08 3.69 11.63
N THR A 38 11.04 3.94 10.74
CA THR A 38 11.38 3.03 9.61
C THR A 38 12.32 1.89 9.99
N LYS A 39 12.89 1.89 11.20
CA LYS A 39 13.88 0.89 11.65
C LYS A 39 13.30 -0.52 11.78
N ASP A 40 11.99 -0.66 11.95
CA ASP A 40 11.30 -1.94 12.08
C ASP A 40 9.94 -1.84 11.38
N ALA A 41 9.68 -2.74 10.43
CA ALA A 41 8.47 -2.73 9.61
C ALA A 41 7.19 -2.89 10.45
N GLY A 42 7.25 -3.70 11.51
CA GLY A 42 6.13 -3.91 12.44
C GLY A 42 5.83 -2.65 13.26
N VAL A 43 6.86 -1.96 13.74
CA VAL A 43 6.75 -0.67 14.45
C VAL A 43 6.18 0.39 13.51
N ALA A 44 6.69 0.48 12.27
CA ALA A 44 6.18 1.40 11.27
C ALA A 44 4.68 1.18 11.02
N HIS A 45 4.27 -0.08 10.83
CA HIS A 45 2.87 -0.44 10.61
C HIS A 45 1.99 -0.05 11.80
N ARG A 46 2.35 -0.44 13.03
CA ARG A 46 1.59 -0.09 14.24
C ARG A 46 1.47 1.42 14.43
N LYS A 47 2.53 2.18 14.16
CA LYS A 47 2.52 3.65 14.24
C LYS A 47 1.61 4.25 13.17
N ASN A 48 1.67 3.76 11.94
CA ASN A 48 0.81 4.23 10.84
C ASN A 48 -0.67 4.00 11.17
N MET A 49 -1.03 2.81 11.64
CA MET A 49 -2.40 2.50 12.03
C MET A 49 -2.86 3.33 13.24
N GLY A 50 -1.96 3.60 14.19
CA GLY A 50 -2.25 4.49 15.32
C GLY A 50 -2.50 5.94 14.89
N ILE A 51 -1.73 6.46 13.94
CA ILE A 51 -1.93 7.80 13.37
C ILE A 51 -3.24 7.86 12.57
N LEU A 52 -3.49 6.88 11.71
CA LEU A 52 -4.73 6.78 10.92
C LEU A 52 -5.96 6.76 11.82
N ARG A 53 -5.97 5.93 12.87
CA ARG A 53 -7.07 5.87 13.83
C ARG A 53 -7.32 7.23 14.48
N LYS A 54 -6.27 7.96 14.87
CA LYS A 54 -6.42 9.29 15.45
C LYS A 54 -7.01 10.30 14.46
N LEU A 55 -6.58 10.28 13.19
CA LEU A 55 -7.14 11.15 12.15
C LEU A 55 -8.62 10.86 11.88
N VAL A 56 -8.96 9.57 11.77
CA VAL A 56 -10.32 9.11 11.46
C VAL A 56 -11.29 9.37 12.61
N CYS A 57 -10.88 9.10 13.84
CA CYS A 57 -11.73 9.24 15.03
C CYS A 57 -11.67 10.62 15.69
N GLN A 58 -10.94 11.59 15.13
CA GLN A 58 -10.86 12.93 15.69
C GLN A 58 -12.21 13.66 15.53
N LYS A 59 -12.80 14.10 16.64
CA LYS A 59 -14.14 14.73 16.68
C LYS A 59 -14.30 15.94 15.76
N SER A 60 -13.21 16.65 15.48
CA SER A 60 -13.23 17.83 14.60
C SER A 60 -13.07 17.49 13.12
N THR A 61 -12.79 16.23 12.76
CA THR A 61 -12.57 15.84 11.37
C THR A 61 -13.91 15.71 10.67
N LYS A 62 -14.09 16.46 9.57
CA LYS A 62 -15.25 16.34 8.68
C LYS A 62 -14.83 15.58 7.43
N PHE A 63 -15.48 14.44 7.17
CA PHE A 63 -15.27 13.68 5.94
C PHE A 63 -16.30 14.11 4.90
N LYS A 64 -15.81 14.47 3.71
CA LYS A 64 -16.66 14.67 2.54
C LYS A 64 -16.69 13.36 1.76
N ASN A 65 -17.88 12.89 1.39
CA ASN A 65 -17.98 11.83 0.40
C ASN A 65 -17.50 12.39 -0.96
N VAL A 66 -16.34 11.94 -1.42
CA VAL A 66 -15.77 12.31 -2.72
C VAL A 66 -16.21 11.32 -3.80
N TRP A 67 -16.30 10.04 -3.43
CA TRP A 67 -16.66 8.96 -4.34
C TRP A 67 -17.05 7.72 -3.55
N THR A 68 -17.92 6.90 -4.11
CA THR A 68 -18.32 5.60 -3.56
C THR A 68 -18.59 4.65 -4.71
N THR A 69 -18.16 3.41 -4.57
CA THR A 69 -18.46 2.34 -5.50
C THR A 69 -18.71 1.04 -4.75
N HIS A 70 -19.24 0.06 -5.45
CA HIS A 70 -19.51 -1.27 -4.93
C HIS A 70 -18.96 -2.30 -5.92
N SER A 71 -18.46 -3.42 -5.41
CA SER A 71 -18.12 -4.58 -6.23
C SER A 71 -18.64 -5.84 -5.56
N THR A 72 -19.02 -6.80 -6.38
CA THR A 72 -19.50 -8.12 -5.94
C THR A 72 -18.33 -9.08 -5.67
N SER A 73 -17.13 -8.74 -6.14
CA SER A 73 -15.89 -9.46 -5.89
C SER A 73 -14.98 -8.71 -4.90
N PRO A 74 -13.97 -9.36 -4.31
CA PRO A 74 -12.96 -8.70 -3.50
C PRO A 74 -12.33 -7.50 -4.24
N ILE A 75 -12.11 -6.42 -3.50
CA ILE A 75 -11.45 -5.21 -4.00
C ILE A 75 -9.97 -5.32 -3.65
N ALA A 76 -9.10 -5.27 -4.65
CA ALA A 76 -7.65 -5.23 -4.43
C ALA A 76 -7.13 -3.79 -4.51
N TYR A 77 -6.16 -3.45 -3.67
CA TYR A 77 -5.49 -2.15 -3.69
C TYR A 77 -4.00 -2.35 -3.83
N GLU A 78 -3.40 -1.72 -4.84
CA GLU A 78 -1.96 -1.78 -5.03
C GLU A 78 -1.43 -0.47 -5.60
N ARG A 79 -0.46 0.14 -4.90
CA ARG A 79 0.27 1.35 -5.34
C ARG A 79 -0.61 2.49 -5.86
N GLY A 80 -1.73 2.74 -5.19
CA GLY A 80 -2.66 3.82 -5.58
C GLY A 80 -3.67 3.42 -6.65
N ARG A 81 -3.69 2.17 -7.09
CA ARG A 81 -4.73 1.59 -7.96
C ARG A 81 -5.68 0.73 -7.14
N ILE A 82 -6.97 0.84 -7.45
CA ILE A 82 -8.04 0.05 -6.87
C ILE A 82 -8.62 -0.81 -7.99
N TYR A 83 -8.58 -2.12 -7.80
CA TYR A 83 -9.04 -3.11 -8.76
C TYR A 83 -10.37 -3.70 -8.32
N PHE A 84 -11.31 -3.78 -9.26
CA PHE A 84 -12.64 -4.31 -9.08
C PHE A 84 -12.90 -5.47 -10.06
N ASP A 85 -13.92 -6.24 -9.76
CA ASP A 85 -14.47 -7.29 -10.62
C ASP A 85 -13.41 -8.30 -11.07
N ASN A 86 -12.52 -8.67 -10.14
CA ASN A 86 -11.32 -9.48 -10.38
C ASN A 86 -10.38 -8.83 -11.41
N TYR A 87 -9.88 -7.63 -11.13
CA TYR A 87 -8.93 -6.87 -11.98
C TYR A 87 -9.44 -6.42 -13.34
N ARG A 88 -10.75 -6.58 -13.62
CA ARG A 88 -11.36 -6.15 -14.89
C ARG A 88 -11.64 -4.65 -14.95
N CYS A 89 -11.77 -4.00 -13.82
CA CYS A 89 -11.92 -2.56 -13.72
C CYS A 89 -10.83 -2.01 -12.79
N CYS A 90 -10.19 -0.93 -13.20
CA CYS A 90 -9.13 -0.29 -12.43
C CYS A 90 -9.40 1.20 -12.30
N VAL A 91 -9.29 1.69 -11.07
CA VAL A 91 -9.46 3.11 -10.72
C VAL A 91 -8.20 3.60 -10.01
N SER A 92 -7.69 4.74 -10.45
CA SER A 92 -6.62 5.46 -9.76
C SER A 92 -7.18 6.27 -8.60
N SER A 93 -6.54 6.13 -7.43
CA SER A 93 -6.83 6.87 -6.19
C SER A 93 -5.80 7.97 -5.89
N ILE A 94 -4.85 8.20 -6.81
CA ILE A 94 -3.76 9.17 -6.62
C ILE A 94 -4.26 10.62 -6.78
N ALA A 95 -5.21 10.82 -7.69
CA ALA A 95 -5.80 12.13 -7.93
C ALA A 95 -6.83 12.50 -6.85
N ARG A 96 -7.18 13.79 -6.75
CA ARG A 96 -8.19 14.29 -5.81
C ARG A 96 -9.55 13.59 -5.96
N GLU A 97 -9.90 13.24 -7.19
CA GLU A 97 -11.08 12.44 -7.52
C GLU A 97 -10.62 11.15 -8.19
N PRO A 98 -11.22 9.99 -7.85
CA PRO A 98 -10.87 8.74 -8.46
C PRO A 98 -11.09 8.76 -9.97
N ARG A 99 -10.13 8.24 -10.74
CA ARG A 99 -10.19 8.20 -12.21
C ARG A 99 -10.18 6.76 -12.69
N ILE A 100 -11.14 6.38 -13.52
CA ILE A 100 -11.12 5.08 -14.19
C ILE A 100 -9.93 5.08 -15.14
N LEU A 101 -9.05 4.09 -14.98
CA LEU A 101 -7.91 3.86 -15.86
C LEU A 101 -8.36 2.97 -17.03
N TYR A 102 -9.01 1.86 -16.71
CA TYR A 102 -9.59 0.97 -17.71
C TYR A 102 -10.78 0.20 -17.16
N GLN A 103 -11.61 -0.27 -18.09
CA GLN A 103 -12.67 -1.23 -17.84
C GLN A 103 -12.71 -2.23 -19.00
N LEU A 104 -12.42 -3.49 -18.69
CA LEU A 104 -12.47 -4.57 -19.67
C LEU A 104 -13.92 -4.92 -20.02
N PRO A 105 -14.20 -5.32 -21.28
CA PRO A 105 -15.54 -5.71 -21.71
C PRO A 105 -16.06 -6.92 -20.91
N ALA A 106 -17.34 -7.27 -21.02
CA ALA A 106 -17.81 -8.52 -20.41
C ALA A 106 -17.07 -9.73 -21.03
N CYS A 107 -16.73 -10.73 -20.22
CA CYS A 107 -16.07 -11.94 -20.71
C CYS A 107 -16.84 -13.21 -20.31
N SER A 108 -16.56 -14.28 -21.04
CA SER A 108 -17.04 -15.61 -20.70
C SER A 108 -16.46 -16.11 -19.36
N LYS A 109 -17.08 -17.12 -18.75
CA LYS A 109 -16.58 -17.73 -17.49
C LYS A 109 -15.15 -18.30 -17.64
N SER A 110 -14.78 -18.77 -18.84
CA SER A 110 -13.45 -19.31 -19.15
C SER A 110 -12.35 -18.25 -19.21
N GLU A 111 -12.71 -16.98 -19.45
CA GLU A 111 -11.78 -15.86 -19.51
C GLU A 111 -11.76 -15.05 -18.21
N LYS A 112 -12.43 -15.57 -17.17
CA LYS A 112 -12.42 -14.96 -15.85
C LYS A 112 -11.00 -14.93 -15.32
N ILE A 113 -10.62 -13.77 -14.79
CA ILE A 113 -9.36 -13.58 -14.08
C ILE A 113 -9.48 -14.25 -12.71
N GLU A 114 -8.54 -15.14 -12.41
CA GLU A 114 -8.44 -15.82 -11.12
C GLU A 114 -7.43 -15.15 -10.20
N ASP A 115 -6.31 -14.72 -10.75
CA ASP A 115 -5.24 -14.06 -10.01
C ASP A 115 -4.53 -13.03 -10.89
N ALA A 116 -3.90 -12.05 -10.25
CA ALA A 116 -3.10 -11.04 -10.94
C ALA A 116 -1.97 -10.49 -10.08
N LEU A 117 -0.86 -10.17 -10.74
CA LEU A 117 0.32 -9.56 -10.14
C LEU A 117 0.67 -8.26 -10.87
N LEU A 118 0.84 -7.19 -10.10
CA LEU A 118 1.30 -5.92 -10.64
C LEU A 118 2.81 -5.97 -10.89
N LEU A 119 3.20 -5.75 -12.15
CA LEU A 119 4.58 -5.66 -12.58
C LEU A 119 4.97 -4.19 -12.70
N GLU A 120 5.94 -3.79 -11.87
CA GLU A 120 6.54 -2.46 -11.92
C GLU A 120 8.06 -2.59 -11.95
N CYS A 121 8.68 -1.89 -12.89
CA CYS A 121 10.13 -1.76 -12.92
C CYS A 121 10.58 -0.77 -11.83
N PRO A 122 11.56 -1.13 -10.99
CA PRO A 122 12.19 -0.15 -10.10
C PRO A 122 12.84 0.95 -10.94
N LEU A 123 12.56 2.20 -10.59
CA LEU A 123 13.19 3.37 -11.20
C LEU A 123 14.67 3.39 -10.76
N GLY A 124 15.56 2.90 -11.61
CA GLY A 124 17.00 2.89 -11.32
C GLY A 124 17.81 2.03 -12.30
N GLU A 125 17.21 0.97 -12.84
CA GLU A 125 17.86 0.10 -13.82
C GLU A 125 17.28 0.36 -15.21
N THR A 126 18.14 0.69 -16.16
CA THR A 126 17.72 0.84 -17.55
C THR A 126 17.48 -0.53 -18.16
N LEU A 127 16.19 -0.91 -18.29
CA LEU A 127 15.78 -2.06 -19.08
C LEU A 127 16.13 -1.86 -20.58
N PRO A 128 16.48 -2.96 -21.28
CA PRO A 128 16.96 -2.90 -22.66
C PRO A 128 15.91 -2.41 -23.67
N SER A 129 14.61 -2.47 -23.34
CA SER A 129 13.56 -1.97 -24.23
C SER A 129 12.65 -0.91 -23.55
N PRO A 130 12.28 0.19 -24.25
CA PRO A 130 11.38 1.24 -23.75
C PRO A 130 9.98 0.81 -23.27
N PRO A 131 9.30 -0.20 -23.84
CA PRO A 131 7.99 -0.63 -23.33
C PRO A 131 8.07 -1.38 -22.00
N ASP A 132 9.22 -1.96 -21.63
CA ASP A 132 9.36 -2.73 -20.39
C ASP A 132 9.33 -1.85 -19.12
N TYR A 133 9.53 -0.54 -19.28
CA TYR A 133 9.38 0.42 -18.20
C TYR A 133 7.91 0.69 -17.84
N LYS A 134 6.96 0.32 -18.70
CA LYS A 134 5.54 0.58 -18.45
C LYS A 134 5.00 -0.45 -17.47
N SER A 135 4.38 0.05 -16.41
CA SER A 135 3.66 -0.81 -15.46
C SER A 135 2.63 -1.66 -16.18
N SER A 136 2.68 -2.97 -15.92
CA SER A 136 1.81 -3.97 -16.53
C SER A 136 1.24 -4.90 -15.46
N LEU A 137 0.15 -5.56 -15.77
CA LEU A 137 -0.51 -6.51 -14.91
C LEU A 137 -0.39 -7.89 -15.53
N ALA A 138 0.30 -8.81 -14.86
CA ALA A 138 0.29 -10.21 -15.24
C ALA A 138 -0.98 -10.85 -14.66
N VAL A 139 -1.77 -11.47 -15.51
CA VAL A 139 -3.12 -11.95 -15.18
C VAL A 139 -3.24 -13.41 -15.57
N LEU A 140 -3.70 -14.24 -14.63
CA LEU A 140 -4.00 -15.64 -14.86
C LEU A 140 -5.52 -15.82 -15.03
N THR A 141 -5.93 -16.45 -16.12
CA THR A 141 -7.34 -16.79 -16.35
C THR A 141 -7.67 -18.23 -15.96
N ALA A 142 -8.95 -18.50 -15.75
CA ALA A 142 -9.47 -19.84 -15.44
C ALA A 142 -9.17 -20.91 -16.50
N HIS A 143 -8.86 -20.51 -17.74
CA HIS A 143 -8.47 -21.41 -18.82
C HIS A 143 -6.95 -21.43 -19.05
N ASN A 144 -6.17 -21.21 -17.99
CA ASN A 144 -4.71 -21.24 -17.99
C ASN A 144 -4.05 -20.31 -19.02
N TRP A 145 -4.68 -19.17 -19.34
CA TRP A 145 -4.00 -18.12 -20.09
C TRP A 145 -3.28 -17.19 -19.14
N LEU A 146 -2.00 -16.96 -19.41
CA LEU A 146 -1.24 -15.88 -18.81
C LEU A 146 -1.27 -14.69 -19.77
N LEU A 147 -1.91 -13.61 -19.35
CA LEU A 147 -2.02 -12.37 -20.11
C LEU A 147 -1.16 -11.31 -19.44
N ARG A 148 -0.45 -10.52 -20.24
CA ARG A 148 0.19 -9.29 -19.76
C ARG A 148 -0.65 -8.12 -20.23
N LEU A 149 -1.32 -7.44 -19.30
CA LEU A 149 -2.14 -6.27 -19.59
C LEU A 149 -1.36 -4.99 -19.31
N SER A 150 -1.62 -3.92 -20.05
CA SER A 150 -1.20 -2.57 -19.65
C SER A 150 -1.93 -2.17 -18.37
N ALA A 151 -1.21 -1.76 -17.33
CA ALA A 151 -1.86 -1.40 -16.07
C ALA A 151 -2.63 -0.07 -16.12
N ASN A 152 -2.45 0.71 -17.19
CA ASN A 152 -3.14 1.98 -17.41
C ASN A 152 -4.31 1.86 -18.39
N THR A 153 -4.17 1.06 -19.45
CA THR A 153 -5.18 0.96 -20.52
C THR A 153 -5.98 -0.35 -20.48
N GLY A 154 -5.49 -1.37 -19.78
CA GLY A 154 -6.08 -2.71 -19.77
C GLY A 154 -5.86 -3.49 -21.08
N GLU A 155 -5.15 -2.91 -22.06
CA GLU A 155 -4.86 -3.56 -23.34
C GLU A 155 -3.98 -4.78 -23.14
N ILE A 156 -4.26 -5.85 -23.89
CA ILE A 156 -3.46 -7.06 -23.89
C ILE A 156 -2.17 -6.78 -24.68
N LEU A 157 -1.04 -6.77 -23.97
CA LEU A 157 0.29 -6.62 -24.54
C LEU A 157 0.82 -7.97 -25.03
N GLU A 158 0.63 -9.02 -24.24
CA GLU A 158 1.08 -10.38 -24.54
C GLU A 158 0.08 -11.42 -24.02
N LYS A 159 0.08 -12.59 -24.66
CA LYS A 159 -0.80 -13.71 -24.32
C LYS A 159 -0.06 -15.03 -24.53
N ILE A 160 0.03 -15.82 -23.47
CA ILE A 160 0.69 -17.12 -23.48
C ILE A 160 -0.27 -18.16 -22.92
N TYR A 161 -0.43 -19.29 -23.62
CA TYR A 161 -1.20 -20.42 -23.12
C TYR A 161 -0.31 -21.28 -22.23
N LEU A 162 -0.77 -21.56 -21.01
CA LEU A 162 -0.09 -22.47 -20.10
C LEU A 162 -0.75 -23.84 -20.17
N PRO A 163 0.00 -24.88 -20.56
CA PRO A 163 -0.52 -26.24 -20.52
C PRO A 163 -0.92 -26.65 -19.09
N PRO A 164 -1.96 -27.49 -18.93
CA PRO A 164 -2.56 -27.81 -17.63
C PRO A 164 -1.64 -28.56 -16.64
N TYR A 165 -0.48 -29.04 -17.09
CA TYR A 165 0.54 -29.62 -16.21
C TYR A 165 1.38 -28.56 -15.47
N CYS A 166 1.34 -27.30 -15.89
CA CYS A 166 2.00 -26.17 -15.24
C CYS A 166 0.98 -25.35 -14.45
N LYS A 167 0.69 -25.73 -13.20
CA LYS A 167 -0.11 -24.90 -12.30
C LYS A 167 0.76 -23.76 -11.75
N PHE A 168 0.41 -22.52 -12.09
CA PHE A 168 1.09 -21.36 -11.51
C PHE A 168 0.72 -21.27 -10.03
N ARG A 169 1.70 -21.49 -9.17
CA ARG A 169 1.60 -21.18 -7.74
C ARG A 169 2.40 -19.90 -7.55
N LEU A 170 1.71 -18.77 -7.39
CA LEU A 170 2.36 -17.51 -7.09
C LEU A 170 3.07 -17.67 -5.73
N CYS A 171 4.40 -17.76 -5.73
CA CYS A 171 5.19 -17.74 -4.51
C CYS A 171 5.12 -16.32 -3.94
N GLY A 172 4.22 -16.11 -2.99
CA GLY A 172 4.15 -14.85 -2.24
C GLY A 172 5.45 -14.60 -1.48
N GLY A 173 6.13 -13.50 -1.84
CA GLY A 173 7.06 -12.79 -0.98
C GLY A 173 8.49 -13.31 -0.91
N ALA A 174 9.36 -12.83 -1.80
CA ALA A 174 10.77 -12.62 -1.49
C ALA A 174 11.06 -11.12 -1.57
N SER A 175 10.78 -10.42 -0.47
CA SER A 175 11.40 -9.13 -0.19
C SER A 175 12.77 -9.40 0.45
N GLY A 176 13.84 -9.20 -0.32
CA GLY A 176 15.20 -9.02 0.20
C GLY A 176 15.43 -7.59 0.63
#